data_AF-A0ABD0NYC3-F1
#
_entry.id   AF-A0ABD0NYC3-F1
#
_cell.length_a   1.000
_cell.length_b   1.000
_cell.length_c   1.000
_cell.angle_alpha   90.00
_cell.angle_beta   90.00
_cell.angle_gamma   90.00
#
_symmetry.space_group_name_H-M   'P 1'
#
loop_
_entity.id
_entity.type
_entity.pdbx_description
1 polymer ?
#
loop_
_entity_poly.entity_id
_entity_poly.type
_entity_poly.pdbx_seq_one_letter_code
_entity_poly.pdbx_strand_id
1 'polypeptide(L)'
;IYSGGHLHHFIDGYDVHRSNWMRYVNPARSLAEQNLVACQNGQEIFFYTIRPVEPKQELLVWYSPEFSQRLCGQQEQPDSLKP
;
A
#
# COMPACT_ATOMS: atom_id res chain seq x y z
N ILE A 1 6.25 0.59 -7.77
CA ILE A 1 5.70 -0.63 -8.41
C ILE A 1 6.85 -1.61 -8.63
N TYR A 2 6.70 -2.82 -8.11
CA TYR A 2 7.74 -3.86 -8.22
C TYR A 2 7.31 -4.93 -9.22
N SER A 3 8.21 -5.31 -10.11
CA SER A 3 8.02 -6.42 -11.06
C SER A 3 9.21 -7.37 -10.94
N GLY A 4 8.95 -8.68 -10.76
CA GLY A 4 10.01 -9.67 -10.59
C GLY A 4 10.98 -9.35 -9.43
N GLY A 5 10.48 -8.77 -8.33
CA GLY A 5 11.29 -8.39 -7.17
C GLY A 5 12.07 -7.07 -7.32
N HIS A 6 12.08 -6.46 -8.49
CA HIS A 6 12.81 -5.22 -8.77
C HIS A 6 11.87 -4.04 -8.90
N LEU A 7 12.32 -2.85 -8.52
CA LEU A 7 11.59 -1.60 -8.75
C LEU A 7 11.46 -1.38 -10.26
N HIS A 8 10.22 -1.33 -10.75
CA HIS A 8 9.92 -1.11 -12.17
C HIS A 8 9.68 0.38 -12.47
N HIS A 9 8.77 1.02 -11.73
CA HIS A 9 8.49 2.47 -11.82
C HIS A 9 7.78 3.00 -10.58
N PHE A 10 7.64 4.32 -10.50
CA PHE A 10 6.85 5.03 -9.48
C PHE A 10 5.53 5.52 -10.07
N ILE A 11 4.49 5.54 -9.24
CA ILE A 11 3.24 6.21 -9.56
C ILE A 11 3.27 7.56 -8.85
N ASP A 12 3.25 8.63 -9.63
CA ASP A 12 3.21 9.99 -9.11
C ASP A 12 1.77 10.54 -9.18
N GLY A 13 1.21 10.87 -8.01
CA GLY A 13 -0.11 11.49 -7.85
C GLY A 13 -0.07 13.00 -7.68
N TYR A 14 1.08 13.65 -7.85
CA TYR A 14 1.27 15.08 -7.58
C TYR A 14 0.40 15.97 -8.49
N ASP A 15 0.48 15.77 -9.81
CA ASP A 15 -0.27 16.56 -10.81
C ASP A 15 -1.76 16.22 -10.78
N VAL A 16 -2.59 17.17 -10.37
CA VAL A 16 -4.06 17.02 -10.25
C VAL A 16 -4.72 16.76 -11.61
N HIS A 17 -4.15 17.22 -12.71
CA HIS A 17 -4.71 17.00 -14.05
C HIS A 17 -4.37 15.62 -14.63
N ARG A 18 -3.41 14.90 -14.01
CA ARG A 18 -2.93 13.58 -14.46
C ARG A 18 -3.14 12.48 -13.42
N SER A 19 -3.85 12.79 -12.33
CA SER A 19 -4.11 11.87 -11.22
C SER A 19 -5.61 11.78 -10.93
N ASN A 20 -5.99 10.77 -10.15
CA ASN A 20 -7.37 10.51 -9.78
C ASN A 20 -7.64 10.91 -8.31
N TRP A 21 -8.86 10.64 -7.84
CA TRP A 21 -9.31 10.97 -6.49
C TRP A 21 -8.52 10.28 -5.37
N MET A 22 -7.84 9.15 -5.64
CA MET A 22 -7.12 8.39 -4.63
C MET A 22 -5.94 9.18 -4.03
N ARG A 23 -5.44 10.20 -4.73
CA ARG A 23 -4.40 11.12 -4.22
C ARG A 23 -4.83 11.87 -2.95
N TYR A 24 -6.13 12.03 -2.72
CA TYR A 24 -6.68 12.77 -1.59
C TYR A 24 -6.95 11.89 -0.36
N VAL A 25 -6.77 10.58 -0.48
CA VAL A 25 -6.95 9.64 0.64
C VAL A 25 -5.75 9.75 1.58
N ASN A 26 -6.00 10.06 2.85
CA ASN A 26 -4.95 10.24 3.83
C ASN A 26 -4.38 8.89 4.32
N PRO A 27 -3.09 8.84 4.70
CA PRO A 27 -2.53 7.67 5.33
C PRO A 27 -3.11 7.47 6.74
N ALA A 28 -3.43 6.22 7.10
CA ALA A 28 -3.82 5.86 8.45
C ALA A 28 -2.61 5.99 9.41
N ARG A 29 -2.81 6.60 10.58
CA ARG A 29 -1.81 6.75 11.66
C ARG A 29 -1.87 5.60 12.66
N SER A 30 -2.96 4.83 12.67
CA SER A 30 -3.12 3.65 13.52
C SER A 30 -3.95 2.56 12.84
N LEU A 31 -3.78 1.32 13.26
CA LEU A 31 -4.58 0.19 12.78
C LEU A 31 -6.08 0.35 13.12
N ALA A 32 -6.41 1.08 14.19
CA ALA A 32 -7.78 1.28 14.63
C ALA A 32 -8.59 2.17 13.66
N GLU A 33 -7.93 3.14 13.02
CA GLU A 33 -8.57 4.06 12.07
C GLU A 33 -8.43 3.60 10.61
N GLN A 34 -7.49 2.71 10.30
CA GLN A 34 -7.32 2.15 8.96
C GLN A 34 -8.59 1.47 8.48
N ASN A 35 -9.12 1.87 7.33
CA ASN A 35 -10.25 1.20 6.67
C ASN A 35 -9.94 0.75 5.24
N LEU A 36 -8.84 1.23 4.67
CA LEU A 36 -8.33 0.80 3.37
C LEU A 36 -6.93 0.19 3.49
N VAL A 37 -6.65 -0.77 2.62
CA VAL A 37 -5.30 -1.30 2.39
C VAL A 37 -4.89 -1.05 0.93
N ALA A 38 -3.68 -0.52 0.75
CA ALA A 38 -3.09 -0.33 -0.55
C ALA A 38 -2.32 -1.59 -0.97
N CYS A 39 -2.78 -2.22 -2.04
CA CYS A 39 -2.18 -3.42 -2.61
C CYS A 39 -1.74 -3.15 -4.05
N GLN A 40 -0.58 -3.68 -4.42
CA GLN A 40 -0.17 -3.72 -5.82
C GLN A 40 -0.75 -4.98 -6.48
N ASN A 41 -1.51 -4.80 -7.56
CA ASN A 41 -1.97 -5.89 -8.42
C ASN A 41 -1.43 -5.66 -9.84
N GLY A 42 -0.58 -6.55 -10.31
CA GLY A 42 0.16 -6.35 -11.56
C GLY A 42 1.01 -5.08 -11.51
N GLN A 43 0.74 -4.13 -12.40
CA GLN A 43 1.45 -2.85 -12.50
C GLN A 43 0.66 -1.68 -11.89
N GLU A 44 -0.47 -1.94 -11.23
CA GLU A 44 -1.38 -0.92 -10.72
C GLU A 44 -1.54 -1.04 -9.19
N ILE A 45 -2.02 0.05 -8.56
CA ILE A 45 -2.30 0.11 -7.12
C ILE A 45 -3.79 0.22 -6.90
N PHE A 46 -4.32 -0.67 -6.05
CA PHE A 46 -5.72 -0.70 -5.68
C PHE A 46 -5.87 -0.52 -4.16
N PHE A 47 -6.93 0.18 -3.76
CA PHE A 47 -7.32 0.31 -2.37
C PHE A 47 -8.49 -0.63 -2.10
N TYR A 48 -8.30 -1.57 -1.19
CA TYR A 48 -9.33 -2.51 -0.75
C TYR A 48 -9.84 -2.11 0.63
N THR A 49 -11.16 -2.17 0.83
CA THR A 49 -11.77 -1.98 2.15
C THR A 49 -11.53 -3.21 3.02
N ILE A 50 -10.92 -3.02 4.19
CA ILE A 50 -10.67 -4.11 5.16
C ILE A 50 -11.73 -4.20 6.26
N ARG A 51 -12.60 -3.18 6.33
CA ARG A 51 -13.76 -3.12 7.23
C ARG A 51 -14.85 -2.24 6.61
N PRO A 52 -16.11 -2.34 7.07
CA PRO A 52 -17.17 -1.44 6.65
C PRO A 52 -16.79 0.04 6.84
N VAL A 53 -17.11 0.87 5.85
CA VAL A 53 -16.94 2.33 5.91
C VAL A 53 -18.32 2.95 6.06
N GLU A 54 -18.61 3.46 7.25
CA GLU A 54 -19.88 4.12 7.53
C GLU A 54 -19.95 5.49 6.83
N PRO A 55 -21.16 6.00 6.52
CA PRO A 55 -21.32 7.34 5.98
C PRO A 55 -20.60 8.39 6.85
N LYS A 56 -19.91 9.33 6.20
CA LYS A 56 -19.13 10.41 6.83
C LYS A 56 -17.83 9.95 7.53
N GLN A 57 -17.45 8.68 7.45
CA GLN A 57 -16.12 8.25 7.86
C GLN A 57 -15.08 8.64 6.81
N GLU A 58 -13.93 9.11 7.27
CA GLU A 58 -12.78 9.40 6.41
C GLU A 58 -12.17 8.11 5.87
N LEU A 59 -11.78 8.10 4.60
CA LEU A 59 -11.01 7.02 4.00
C LEU A 59 -9.55 7.14 4.41
N LEU A 60 -9.04 6.10 5.11
CA LEU A 60 -7.69 6.08 5.65
C LEU A 60 -6.98 4.80 5.22
N VAL A 61 -5.86 4.96 4.52
CA VAL A 61 -5.15 3.88 3.84
C VAL A 61 -3.79 3.59 4.47
N TRP A 62 -3.40 2.32 4.51
CA TRP A 62 -2.03 1.92 4.76
C TRP A 62 -1.58 0.82 3.80
N TYR A 63 -0.28 0.63 3.65
CA TYR A 63 0.28 -0.39 2.77
C TYR A 63 -0.09 -1.81 3.25
N SER A 64 -0.31 -2.73 2.30
CA SER A 64 -0.43 -4.15 2.64
C SER A 64 0.88 -4.67 3.25
N PRO A 65 0.84 -5.71 4.08
CA PRO A 65 2.06 -6.32 4.62
C PRO A 65 3.04 -6.74 3.53
N GLU A 66 2.57 -7.36 2.45
CA GLU A 66 3.44 -7.80 1.34
C GLU A 66 4.02 -6.60 0.58
N PHE A 67 3.23 -5.54 0.40
CA PHE A 67 3.70 -4.32 -0.26
C PHE A 67 4.72 -3.56 0.61
N SER A 68 4.49 -3.49 1.92
CA SER A 68 5.41 -2.88 2.89
C SER A 68 6.75 -3.62 2.95
N GLN A 69 6.73 -4.96 2.92
CA GLN A 69 7.96 -5.76 2.89
C GLN A 69 8.79 -5.49 1.63
N ARG A 70 8.15 -5.31 0.47
CA ARG A 70 8.85 -4.91 -0.77
C ARG A 70 9.44 -3.51 -0.70
N LEU A 71 8.77 -2.58 -0.02
CA LEU A 71 9.24 -1.19 0.16
C LEU A 71 10.39 -1.08 1.17
N CYS A 72 10.31 -1.78 2.29
CA CYS A 72 11.34 -1.76 3.34
C CYS A 72 12.56 -2.65 3.04
N GLY A 73 12.56 -3.33 1.89
CA GLY A 73 13.58 -4.30 1.52
C GLY A 73 13.37 -5.64 2.24
N GLN A 74 13.78 -6.73 1.58
CA GLN A 74 14.00 -7.99 2.28
C GLN A 74 15.05 -7.71 3.37
N GLN A 75 14.64 -7.69 4.64
CA GLN A 75 15.57 -8.14 5.66
C GLN A 75 15.82 -9.61 5.32
N GLU A 76 17.02 -9.92 4.85
CA GLU A 76 17.50 -11.28 4.73
C GLU A 76 17.11 -12.02 6.02
N GLN A 77 16.33 -13.10 5.87
CA GLN A 77 16.20 -14.08 6.93
C GLN A 77 17.63 -14.63 7.11
N PRO A 78 18.34 -14.39 8.24
CA PRO A 78 19.56 -15.12 8.49
C PRO A 78 19.16 -16.59 8.57
N ASP A 79 19.87 -17.40 7.79
CA ASP A 79 19.56 -18.77 7.47
C ASP A 79 18.95 -19.56 8.63
N SER A 80 17.89 -20.27 8.27
CA SER A 80 17.44 -21.53 8.85
C SER A 80 18.52 -22.20 9.72
N LEU A 81 18.40 -22.06 11.03
CA LEU A 81 19.07 -22.95 11.98
C LEU A 81 18.43 -24.34 11.78
N LYS A 82 18.98 -25.13 10.87
CA LYS A 82 18.78 -26.58 10.88
C LYS A 82 19.84 -27.20 11.79
N PRO A 83 19.47 -28.18 12.64
CA PRO A 83 20.41 -28.92 13.48
C PRO A 83 21.38 -29.76 12.64
#